data_AF-A0A8H6ZQ09-F1
#
_entry.id   AF-A0A8H6ZQ09-F1
#
_cell.length_a   1.000
_cell.length_b   1.000
_cell.length_c   1.000
_cell.angle_alpha   90.00
_cell.angle_beta   90.00
_cell.angle_gamma   90.00
#
_symmetry.space_group_name_H-M   'P 1'
#
loop_
_entity.id
_entity.type
_entity.pdbx_description
1 polymer ?
#
loop_
_entity_poly.entity_id
_entity_poly.type
_entity_poly.pdbx_seq_one_letter_code
_entity_poly.pdbx_strand_id
1 'polypeptide(L)'
;MPHEHHHGCGHDAHDHDHDQIDDLGPQDSLFNQIDRENIVALNGDGDPSVLVKPWHDRLDETKSLQSDDDDELIVHIPFNTSVKLRGFMLKAGPGAVTPKKVALYTGDSVMSFDDLSDKVPLQELEVVESREVGEYPLRTAKFSNVSSITLFFPESQGADKVQIYYIGFLGSWSEHKRGPVVTVYEAQANLADHEKIQGTDGAFSSAQF
;
A
#
# COMPACT_ATOMS: atom_id res chain seq x y z
N MET A 1 7.83 60.51 30.96
CA MET A 1 7.50 59.98 29.63
C MET A 1 8.17 58.61 29.52
N PRO A 2 7.37 57.54 29.44
CA PRO A 2 7.80 56.14 29.55
C PRO A 2 8.23 55.60 28.19
N HIS A 3 9.07 54.56 28.16
CA HIS A 3 9.12 53.63 27.03
C HIS A 3 9.37 52.22 27.55
N GLU A 4 8.26 51.50 27.66
CA GLU A 4 8.16 50.06 27.71
C GLU A 4 8.64 49.48 26.37
N HIS A 5 9.43 48.40 26.42
CA HIS A 5 9.64 47.54 25.26
C HIS A 5 9.23 46.12 25.61
N HIS A 6 7.97 45.86 25.29
CA HIS A 6 7.31 44.56 25.27
C HIS A 6 7.84 43.77 24.07
N HIS A 7 8.74 42.81 24.27
CA HIS A 7 9.04 41.80 23.25
C HIS A 7 8.02 40.67 23.38
N GLY A 8 6.96 40.75 22.57
CA GLY A 8 6.05 39.64 22.34
C GLY A 8 6.75 38.56 21.54
N CYS A 9 7.06 37.44 22.18
CA CYS A 9 7.46 36.22 21.50
C CYS A 9 6.17 35.46 21.15
N GLY A 10 5.67 35.69 19.93
CA GLY A 10 4.63 34.85 19.34
C GLY A 10 5.26 33.51 18.95
N HIS A 11 5.19 32.55 19.85
CA HIS A 11 5.29 31.14 19.47
C HIS A 11 3.92 30.77 18.89
N ASP A 12 3.80 30.88 17.57
CA ASP A 12 2.77 30.13 16.83
C ASP A 12 3.09 28.65 17.00
N ALA A 13 2.47 28.07 18.03
CA ALA A 13 2.31 26.64 18.17
C ALA A 13 1.44 26.18 17.01
N HIS A 14 2.06 25.65 15.97
CA HIS A 14 1.37 24.79 15.03
C HIS A 14 1.02 23.49 15.76
N ASP A 15 -0.15 23.56 16.37
CA ASP A 15 -0.99 22.45 16.79
C ASP A 15 -1.31 21.61 15.54
N HIS A 16 -0.46 20.63 15.27
CA HIS A 16 -0.82 19.48 14.46
C HIS A 16 -1.21 18.36 15.41
N ASP A 17 -2.43 18.49 15.93
CA ASP A 17 -3.22 17.41 16.48
C ASP A 17 -3.47 16.38 15.37
N HIS A 18 -2.46 15.56 15.12
CA HIS A 18 -2.64 14.26 14.52
C HIS A 18 -2.70 13.31 15.70
N ASP A 19 -3.91 12.91 16.07
CA ASP A 19 -4.21 11.63 16.74
C ASP A 19 -3.80 10.44 15.83
N GLN A 20 -2.61 10.50 15.23
CA GLN A 20 -1.92 9.33 14.73
C GLN A 20 -1.47 8.61 15.99
N ILE A 21 -2.06 7.44 16.23
CA ILE A 21 -1.42 6.41 17.04
C ILE A 21 -0.02 6.27 16.44
N ASP A 22 0.98 6.88 17.08
CA ASP A 22 2.38 6.76 16.69
C ASP A 22 2.72 5.27 16.83
N ASP A 23 2.62 4.56 15.70
CA ASP A 23 3.10 3.20 15.55
C ASP A 23 4.62 3.28 15.73
N LEU A 24 5.11 3.18 16.98
CA LEU A 24 6.54 3.22 17.36
C LEU A 24 7.33 2.01 16.84
N GLY A 25 6.98 1.53 15.65
CA GLY A 25 7.71 0.56 14.86
C GLY A 25 8.71 1.22 13.92
N PRO A 26 9.27 0.44 12.97
CA PRO A 26 10.15 0.96 11.95
C PRO A 26 9.49 2.12 11.20
N GLN A 27 10.24 3.19 10.94
CA GLN A 27 9.72 4.37 10.22
C GLN A 27 9.20 4.04 8.81
N ASP A 28 9.66 2.93 8.25
CA ASP A 28 9.24 2.41 6.96
C ASP A 28 8.13 1.34 7.07
N SER A 29 7.43 1.25 8.21
CA SER A 29 6.25 0.40 8.39
C SER A 29 5.13 0.78 7.42
N LEU A 30 4.59 -0.22 6.71
CA LEU A 30 3.46 -0.05 5.79
C LEU A 30 2.11 -0.42 6.43
N PHE A 31 2.04 -0.58 7.75
CA PHE A 31 0.82 -0.99 8.47
C PHE A 31 -0.42 -0.16 8.07
N ASN A 32 -0.29 1.16 8.05
CA ASN A 32 -1.39 2.07 7.70
C ASN A 32 -1.81 2.02 6.21
N GLN A 33 -0.98 1.42 5.35
CA GLN A 33 -1.27 1.30 3.92
C GLN A 33 -1.96 -0.02 3.57
N ILE A 34 -2.10 -0.95 4.51
CA ILE A 34 -2.76 -2.23 4.27
C ILE A 34 -4.28 -2.05 4.37
N ASP A 35 -4.99 -2.54 3.36
CA ASP A 35 -6.45 -2.63 3.38
C ASP A 35 -6.84 -3.91 4.13
N ARG A 36 -7.02 -3.78 5.44
CA ARG A 36 -7.28 -4.90 6.36
C ARG A 36 -8.66 -5.51 6.20
N GLU A 37 -9.63 -4.76 5.68
CA GLU A 37 -11.01 -5.24 5.51
C GLU A 37 -11.14 -6.19 4.31
N ASN A 38 -10.26 -6.05 3.32
CA ASN A 38 -10.27 -6.83 2.08
C ASN A 38 -9.15 -7.89 2.03
N ILE A 39 -8.57 -8.24 3.18
CA ILE A 39 -7.64 -9.38 3.27
C ILE A 39 -8.44 -10.67 3.06
N VAL A 40 -7.94 -11.54 2.19
CA VAL A 40 -8.55 -12.84 1.89
C VAL A 40 -7.57 -13.95 2.20
N ALA A 41 -8.02 -15.00 2.86
CA ALA A 41 -7.26 -16.24 3.01
C ALA A 41 -7.99 -17.40 2.34
N LEU A 42 -7.23 -18.27 1.67
CA LEU A 42 -7.71 -19.55 1.15
C LEU A 42 -7.07 -20.67 1.96
N ASN A 43 -7.89 -21.67 2.33
CA ASN A 43 -7.54 -22.73 3.27
C ASN A 43 -7.16 -22.21 4.68
N GLY A 44 -7.75 -21.09 5.12
CA GLY A 44 -7.55 -20.56 6.47
C GLY A 44 -8.80 -20.71 7.33
N ASP A 45 -8.62 -21.19 8.56
CA ASP A 45 -9.65 -21.22 9.61
C ASP A 45 -9.55 -19.93 10.46
N GLY A 46 -10.52 -19.04 10.26
CA GLY A 46 -10.64 -17.77 11.01
C GLY A 46 -10.61 -16.51 10.14
N ASP A 47 -10.58 -15.36 10.81
CA ASP A 47 -10.50 -14.05 10.17
C ASP A 47 -9.04 -13.71 9.83
N PRO A 48 -8.67 -13.52 8.55
CA PRO A 48 -7.29 -13.24 8.17
C PRO A 48 -6.83 -11.83 8.53
N SER A 49 -7.75 -10.90 8.84
CA SER A 49 -7.40 -9.54 9.25
C SER A 49 -6.59 -9.52 10.55
N VAL A 50 -6.73 -10.56 11.38
CA VAL A 50 -6.00 -10.72 12.65
C VAL A 50 -4.49 -10.86 12.46
N LEU A 51 -4.03 -11.19 11.24
CA LEU A 51 -2.60 -11.31 10.93
C LEU A 51 -1.91 -9.95 10.85
N VAL A 52 -2.64 -8.86 10.61
CA VAL A 52 -2.08 -7.53 10.43
C VAL A 52 -2.37 -6.70 11.68
N LYS A 53 -1.36 -6.54 12.54
CA LYS A 53 -1.45 -5.87 13.84
C LYS A 53 -0.55 -4.62 13.88
N PRO A 54 -0.84 -3.63 14.75
CA PRO A 54 0.10 -2.57 15.06
C PRO A 54 1.44 -3.12 15.57
N TRP A 55 2.52 -2.36 15.46
CA TRP A 55 3.86 -2.81 15.82
C TRP A 55 3.96 -3.27 17.28
N HIS A 56 3.30 -2.58 18.20
CA HIS A 56 3.34 -2.91 19.63
C HIS A 56 2.68 -4.25 19.96
N ASP A 57 1.71 -4.69 19.15
CA ASP A 57 0.96 -5.94 19.31
C ASP A 57 1.50 -7.09 18.46
N ARG A 58 2.60 -6.89 17.72
CA ARG A 58 3.16 -7.90 16.80
C ARG A 58 3.55 -9.24 17.47
N LEU A 59 3.77 -9.22 18.78
CA LEU A 59 4.14 -10.40 19.57
C LEU A 59 2.94 -11.10 20.21
N ASP A 60 1.74 -10.51 20.14
CA ASP A 60 0.53 -11.10 20.67
C ASP A 60 0.16 -12.36 19.87
N GLU A 61 0.05 -13.49 20.57
CA GLU A 61 -0.31 -14.82 20.02
C GLU A 61 -1.77 -15.20 20.34
N THR A 62 -2.59 -14.29 20.89
CA THR A 62 -3.99 -14.57 21.27
C THR A 62 -4.89 -14.81 20.06
N LYS A 63 -4.56 -14.19 18.93
CA LYS A 63 -5.21 -14.36 17.64
C LYS A 63 -4.20 -14.80 16.60
N SER A 64 -4.58 -15.82 15.83
CA SER A 64 -3.81 -16.41 14.74
C SER A 64 -4.74 -16.85 13.61
N LEU A 65 -4.16 -17.07 12.44
CA LEU A 65 -4.79 -17.81 11.35
C LEU A 65 -4.08 -19.16 11.23
N GLN A 66 -4.84 -20.25 11.24
CA GLN A 66 -4.34 -21.61 11.03
C GLN A 66 -4.87 -22.13 9.69
N SER A 67 -4.15 -23.01 9.02
CA SER A 67 -4.71 -23.72 7.87
C SER A 67 -5.82 -24.70 8.26
N ASP A 68 -6.81 -24.91 7.39
CA ASP A 68 -8.02 -25.68 7.71
C ASP A 68 -7.88 -27.18 7.38
N ASP A 69 -7.58 -27.53 6.12
CA ASP A 69 -7.57 -28.94 5.67
C ASP A 69 -6.17 -29.59 5.76
N ASP A 70 -5.15 -28.89 5.25
CA ASP A 70 -3.75 -29.34 5.16
C ASP A 70 -2.77 -28.21 5.55
N ASP A 71 -1.48 -28.34 5.23
CA ASP A 71 -0.44 -27.36 5.56
C ASP A 71 -0.19 -26.32 4.46
N GLU A 72 -1.08 -26.22 3.48
CA GLU A 72 -1.07 -25.16 2.48
C GLU A 72 -1.94 -23.97 2.91
N LEU A 73 -1.47 -22.74 2.72
CA LEU A 73 -2.23 -21.54 3.05
C LEU A 73 -1.89 -20.43 2.06
N ILE A 74 -2.92 -19.76 1.54
CA ILE A 74 -2.77 -18.54 0.74
C ILE A 74 -3.34 -17.37 1.53
N VAL A 75 -2.60 -16.26 1.60
CA VAL A 75 -3.06 -14.99 2.16
C VAL A 75 -2.86 -13.89 1.12
N HIS A 76 -3.94 -13.28 0.67
CA HIS A 76 -3.96 -12.14 -0.23
C HIS A 76 -4.19 -10.85 0.56
N ILE A 77 -3.27 -9.90 0.40
CA ILE A 77 -3.24 -8.64 1.16
C ILE A 77 -3.24 -7.47 0.17
N PRO A 78 -4.36 -6.74 0.02
CA PRO A 78 -4.40 -5.51 -0.74
C PRO A 78 -3.81 -4.32 0.03
N PHE A 79 -3.31 -3.32 -0.71
CA PHE A 79 -2.87 -2.04 -0.18
C PHE A 79 -3.79 -0.92 -0.66
N ASN A 80 -4.03 0.07 0.21
CA ASN A 80 -4.82 1.27 -0.08
C ASN A 80 -4.15 2.18 -1.13
N THR A 81 -2.82 2.10 -1.23
CA THR A 81 -2.02 2.86 -2.19
C THR A 81 -0.96 1.95 -2.81
N SER A 82 -0.42 2.34 -3.96
CA SER A 82 0.71 1.61 -4.52
C SER A 82 1.96 1.79 -3.65
N VAL A 83 2.55 0.68 -3.23
CA VAL A 83 3.72 0.65 -2.35
C VAL A 83 4.94 0.04 -3.02
N LYS A 84 6.11 0.37 -2.49
CA LYS A 84 7.39 -0.24 -2.83
C LYS A 84 7.89 -1.02 -1.63
N LEU A 85 7.96 -2.34 -1.75
CA LEU A 85 8.31 -3.24 -0.65
C LEU A 85 9.83 -3.43 -0.55
N ARG A 86 10.36 -3.25 0.66
CA ARG A 86 11.75 -3.51 1.04
C ARG A 86 11.87 -4.77 1.88
N GLY A 87 10.92 -5.02 2.78
CA GLY A 87 10.98 -6.11 3.74
C GLY A 87 9.62 -6.74 3.99
N PHE A 88 9.64 -8.02 4.30
CA PHE A 88 8.50 -8.81 4.76
C PHE A 88 8.77 -9.27 6.19
N MET A 89 7.78 -9.14 7.07
CA MET A 89 7.89 -9.55 8.47
C MET A 89 6.87 -10.64 8.75
N LEU A 90 7.29 -11.70 9.42
CA LEU A 90 6.46 -12.87 9.72
C LEU A 90 6.71 -13.38 11.13
N LYS A 91 5.63 -13.65 11.85
CA LYS A 91 5.63 -14.48 13.06
C LYS A 91 4.69 -15.66 12.85
N ALA A 92 5.22 -16.86 12.99
CA ALA A 92 4.50 -18.11 12.77
C ALA A 92 4.99 -19.19 13.74
N GLY A 93 4.31 -20.34 13.80
CA GLY A 93 4.73 -21.48 14.62
C GLY A 93 4.20 -21.45 16.06
N PRO A 94 5.04 -21.65 17.09
CA PRO A 94 6.39 -22.22 17.01
C PRO A 94 6.36 -23.72 16.67
N GLY A 95 7.52 -24.28 16.33
CA GLY A 95 7.68 -25.72 16.13
C GLY A 95 7.27 -26.19 14.74
N ALA A 96 6.72 -27.40 14.67
CA ALA A 96 6.40 -28.09 13.43
C ALA A 96 5.33 -27.38 12.57
N VAL A 97 4.46 -26.56 13.17
CA VAL A 97 3.43 -25.75 12.47
C VAL A 97 3.98 -24.45 11.87
N THR A 98 5.27 -24.19 12.00
CA THR A 98 5.93 -23.08 11.31
C THR A 98 5.95 -23.40 9.81
N PRO A 99 5.55 -22.49 8.90
CA PRO A 99 5.75 -22.69 7.48
C PRO A 99 7.24 -22.78 7.18
N LYS A 100 7.65 -23.66 6.28
CA LYS A 100 9.07 -23.83 5.92
C LYS A 100 9.54 -22.78 4.92
N LYS A 101 8.64 -22.32 4.06
CA LYS A 101 8.90 -21.29 3.05
C LYS A 101 7.66 -20.45 2.80
N VAL A 102 7.86 -19.28 2.21
CA VAL A 102 6.80 -18.44 1.67
C VAL A 102 7.17 -17.98 0.27
N ALA A 103 6.22 -18.13 -0.66
CA ALA A 103 6.32 -17.67 -2.04
C ALA A 103 5.48 -16.40 -2.22
N LEU A 104 6.09 -15.36 -2.79
CA LEU A 104 5.49 -14.03 -2.91
C LEU A 104 5.14 -13.74 -4.36
N TYR A 105 3.88 -13.34 -4.57
CA TYR A 105 3.32 -12.96 -5.86
C TYR A 105 2.66 -11.59 -5.75
N THR A 106 2.49 -10.91 -6.89
CA THR A 106 1.75 -9.64 -6.98
C THR A 106 0.69 -9.75 -8.06
N GLY A 107 -0.43 -9.05 -7.91
CA GLY A 107 -1.48 -8.98 -8.93
C GLY A 107 -2.82 -8.62 -8.34
N ASP A 108 -3.63 -7.87 -9.08
CA ASP A 108 -4.84 -7.21 -8.56
C ASP A 108 -5.97 -8.18 -8.16
N SER A 109 -5.87 -9.46 -8.48
CA SER A 109 -6.86 -10.48 -8.14
C SER A 109 -6.31 -11.48 -7.12
N VAL A 110 -7.18 -11.96 -6.24
CA VAL A 110 -6.90 -13.12 -5.37
C VAL A 110 -6.55 -14.31 -6.25
N MET A 111 -5.40 -14.93 -5.99
CA MET A 111 -4.93 -16.11 -6.74
C MET A 111 -5.38 -17.38 -6.03
N SER A 112 -5.85 -18.37 -6.80
CA SER A 112 -6.14 -19.72 -6.34
C SER A 112 -4.88 -20.60 -6.33
N PHE A 113 -4.95 -21.78 -5.71
CA PHE A 113 -3.85 -22.77 -5.75
C PHE A 113 -3.50 -23.19 -7.20
N ASP A 114 -4.51 -23.34 -8.07
CA ASP A 114 -4.31 -23.63 -9.49
C ASP A 114 -3.54 -22.49 -10.19
N ASP A 115 -3.91 -21.23 -9.95
CA ASP A 115 -3.22 -20.07 -10.53
C ASP A 115 -1.73 -20.00 -10.15
N LEU A 116 -1.42 -20.43 -8.93
CA LEU A 116 -0.05 -20.41 -8.41
C LEU A 116 0.81 -21.54 -8.98
N SER A 117 0.20 -22.67 -9.35
CA SER A 117 0.91 -23.81 -9.95
C SER A 117 1.55 -23.47 -11.31
N ASP A 118 0.92 -22.57 -12.06
CA ASP A 118 1.38 -22.10 -13.38
C ASP A 118 2.25 -20.84 -13.31
N LYS A 119 2.31 -20.17 -12.15
CA LYS A 119 3.02 -18.89 -11.99
C LYS A 119 4.33 -19.07 -11.23
N VAL A 120 5.36 -18.38 -11.73
CA VAL A 120 6.64 -18.28 -11.02
C VAL A 120 6.55 -17.19 -9.95
N PRO A 121 6.87 -17.47 -8.68
CA PRO A 121 6.89 -16.46 -7.64
C PRO A 121 7.96 -15.39 -7.93
N LEU A 122 7.68 -14.15 -7.56
CA LEU A 122 8.66 -13.07 -7.69
C LEU A 122 9.85 -13.30 -6.76
N GLN A 123 9.59 -13.83 -5.57
CA GLN A 123 10.62 -14.21 -4.62
C GLN A 123 10.07 -15.32 -3.72
N GLU A 124 10.92 -16.29 -3.42
CA GLU A 124 10.68 -17.28 -2.38
C GLU A 124 11.64 -17.00 -1.22
N LEU A 125 11.15 -17.21 0.00
CA LEU A 125 11.89 -17.00 1.24
C LEU A 125 11.80 -18.28 2.07
N GLU A 126 12.95 -18.74 2.57
CA GLU A 126 12.98 -19.76 3.61
C GLU A 126 12.62 -19.12 4.95
N VAL A 127 11.68 -19.71 5.66
CA VAL A 127 11.20 -19.20 6.95
C VAL A 127 11.99 -19.90 8.05
N VAL A 128 12.53 -19.11 8.97
CA VAL A 128 13.30 -19.64 10.11
C VAL A 128 12.36 -19.96 11.26
N GLU A 129 12.55 -21.12 11.87
CA GLU A 129 11.87 -21.46 13.13
C GLU A 129 12.33 -20.52 14.25
N SER A 130 11.43 -19.63 14.67
CA SER A 130 11.69 -18.70 15.76
C SER A 130 10.39 -18.32 16.45
N ARG A 131 10.48 -17.98 17.74
CA ARG A 131 9.38 -17.34 18.48
C ARG A 131 9.33 -15.83 18.25
N GLU A 132 10.37 -15.25 17.67
CA GLU A 132 10.43 -13.83 17.34
C GLU A 132 9.82 -13.53 15.97
N VAL A 133 9.59 -12.25 15.68
CA VAL A 133 9.22 -11.82 14.33
C VAL A 133 10.46 -11.89 13.44
N GLY A 134 10.41 -12.69 12.37
CA GLY A 134 11.46 -12.72 11.36
C GLY A 134 11.28 -11.58 10.35
N GLU A 135 12.36 -10.84 10.06
CA GLU A 135 12.41 -9.86 8.96
C GLU A 135 13.18 -10.46 7.77
N TYR A 136 12.53 -10.46 6.62
CA TYR A 136 13.05 -11.02 5.38
C TYR A 136 13.22 -9.93 4.33
N PRO A 137 14.45 -9.68 3.84
CA PRO A 137 14.68 -8.67 2.83
C PRO A 137 14.08 -9.08 1.47
N LEU A 138 13.35 -8.15 0.87
CA LEU A 138 12.77 -8.31 -0.47
C LEU A 138 13.64 -7.61 -1.52
N ARG A 139 13.66 -8.17 -2.72
CA ARG A 139 14.31 -7.56 -3.88
C ARG A 139 13.44 -6.41 -4.37
N THR A 140 13.67 -5.22 -3.83
CA THR A 140 12.85 -4.02 -4.07
C THR A 140 12.60 -3.71 -5.56
N ALA A 141 13.52 -4.08 -6.47
CA ALA A 141 13.32 -3.93 -7.91
C ALA A 141 12.13 -4.74 -8.46
N LYS A 142 11.79 -5.88 -7.84
CA LYS A 142 10.64 -6.72 -8.20
C LYS A 142 9.34 -6.25 -7.56
N PHE A 143 9.43 -5.42 -6.52
CA PHE A 143 8.29 -4.99 -5.69
C PHE A 143 8.20 -3.46 -5.61
N SER A 144 8.33 -2.77 -6.75
CA SER A 144 8.41 -1.30 -6.80
C SER A 144 7.07 -0.59 -6.93
N ASN A 145 6.04 -1.29 -7.40
CA ASN A 145 4.71 -0.75 -7.64
C ASN A 145 3.68 -1.86 -7.35
N VAL A 146 3.44 -2.10 -6.06
CA VAL A 146 2.61 -3.19 -5.57
C VAL A 146 1.28 -2.62 -5.06
N SER A 147 0.18 -3.00 -5.71
CA SER A 147 -1.20 -2.74 -5.28
C SER A 147 -1.72 -3.79 -4.31
N SER A 148 -1.24 -5.02 -4.45
CA SER A 148 -1.59 -6.17 -3.60
C SER A 148 -0.49 -7.22 -3.66
N ILE A 149 -0.41 -8.02 -2.60
CA ILE A 149 0.54 -9.12 -2.50
C ILE A 149 -0.17 -10.40 -2.09
N THR A 150 0.19 -11.50 -2.76
CA THR A 150 -0.26 -12.84 -2.39
C THR A 150 0.91 -13.59 -1.78
N LEU A 151 0.71 -14.10 -0.58
CA LEU A 151 1.65 -14.93 0.17
C LEU A 151 1.14 -16.36 0.11
N PHE A 152 1.98 -17.27 -0.38
CA PHE A 152 1.68 -18.70 -0.41
C PHE A 152 2.65 -19.46 0.50
N PHE A 153 2.08 -20.19 1.45
CA PHE A 153 2.77 -21.07 2.38
C PHE A 153 2.44 -22.51 1.98
N PRO A 154 3.36 -23.24 1.33
CA PRO A 154 3.05 -24.53 0.70
C PRO A 154 3.30 -25.75 1.59
N GLU A 155 4.08 -25.60 2.65
CA GLU A 155 4.37 -26.70 3.55
C GLU A 155 4.79 -26.15 4.92
N SER A 156 4.46 -26.90 5.97
CA SER A 156 4.98 -26.68 7.31
C SER A 156 6.37 -27.31 7.47
N GLN A 157 6.99 -27.12 8.63
CA GLN A 157 8.26 -27.75 8.99
C GLN A 157 8.09 -29.15 9.61
N GLY A 158 6.92 -29.78 9.49
CA GLY A 158 6.69 -31.17 9.91
C GLY A 158 5.39 -31.44 10.64
N ALA A 159 4.41 -30.55 10.56
CA ALA A 159 3.04 -30.74 11.02
C ALA A 159 2.07 -30.84 9.83
N ASP A 160 0.82 -31.20 10.10
CA ASP A 160 -0.22 -31.26 9.06
C ASP A 160 -0.88 -29.90 8.80
N LYS A 161 -0.45 -28.85 9.50
CA LYS A 161 -1.02 -27.49 9.43
C LYS A 161 0.06 -26.43 9.61
N VAL A 162 -0.21 -25.23 9.08
CA VAL A 162 0.58 -24.02 9.35
C VAL A 162 -0.18 -23.06 10.26
N GLN A 163 0.53 -22.31 11.10
CA GLN A 163 -0.05 -21.31 11.98
C GLN A 163 0.72 -19.99 11.93
N ILE A 164 0.00 -18.89 11.68
CA ILE A 164 0.55 -17.54 11.52
C ILE A 164 -0.09 -16.59 12.53
N TYR A 165 0.71 -15.75 13.19
CA TYR A 165 0.23 -14.76 14.16
C TYR A 165 0.37 -13.32 13.68
N TYR A 166 1.37 -13.05 12.84
CA TYR A 166 1.67 -11.69 12.41
C TYR A 166 2.30 -11.66 11.03
N ILE A 167 1.82 -10.74 10.20
CA ILE A 167 2.37 -10.35 8.91
C ILE A 167 2.54 -8.83 8.91
N GLY A 168 3.71 -8.37 8.48
CA GLY A 168 4.00 -6.96 8.28
C GLY A 168 4.84 -6.73 7.03
N PHE A 169 4.82 -5.49 6.54
CA PHE A 169 5.62 -5.06 5.39
C PHE A 169 6.36 -3.78 5.71
N LEU A 170 7.59 -3.69 5.21
CA LEU A 170 8.45 -2.53 5.32
C LEU A 170 8.75 -1.99 3.94
N GLY A 171 8.79 -0.67 3.79
CA GLY A 171 9.05 -0.02 2.52
C GLY A 171 8.64 1.43 2.46
N SER A 172 8.36 1.90 1.25
CA SER A 172 7.95 3.28 1.00
C SER A 172 6.67 3.30 0.19
N TRP A 173 5.82 4.27 0.46
CA TRP A 173 4.66 4.57 -0.34
C TRP A 173 4.70 6.05 -0.72
N SER A 174 4.04 6.41 -1.81
CA SER A 174 3.91 7.81 -2.22
C SER A 174 2.43 8.16 -2.26
N GLU A 175 2.06 9.23 -1.57
CA GLU A 175 0.73 9.81 -1.70
C GLU A 175 0.56 10.32 -3.14
N HIS A 176 -0.27 9.62 -3.92
CA HIS A 176 -0.72 10.16 -5.19
C HIS A 176 -1.71 11.29 -4.89
N LYS A 177 -1.20 12.52 -4.75
CA LYS A 177 -2.05 13.70 -4.83
C LYS A 177 -2.69 13.70 -6.21
N ARG A 178 -3.96 13.26 -6.30
CA ARG A 178 -4.82 13.49 -7.47
C ARG A 178 -5.06 15.00 -7.58
N GLY A 179 -4.05 15.75 -8.00
CA GLY A 179 -4.23 17.11 -8.46
C GLY A 179 -5.14 17.06 -9.69
N PRO A 180 -6.14 17.95 -9.81
CA PRO A 180 -6.95 18.00 -11.02
C PRO A 180 -6.03 18.24 -12.21
N VAL A 181 -6.08 17.35 -13.20
CA VAL A 181 -5.46 17.60 -14.51
C VAL A 181 -6.27 18.73 -15.14
N VAL A 182 -5.78 19.96 -14.99
CA VAL A 182 -6.31 21.09 -15.75
C VAL A 182 -5.78 20.95 -17.17
N THR A 183 -6.51 20.20 -18.00
CA THR A 183 -6.33 20.22 -19.44
C THR A 183 -6.77 21.58 -19.94
N VAL A 184 -5.85 22.54 -20.00
CA VAL A 184 -6.04 23.75 -20.80
C VAL A 184 -5.97 23.33 -22.26
N TYR A 185 -7.12 23.03 -22.86
CA TYR A 185 -7.23 23.01 -24.31
C TYR A 185 -7.05 24.46 -24.77
N GLU A 186 -5.89 24.78 -25.34
CA GLU A 186 -5.64 26.04 -26.02
C GLU A 186 -6.48 26.09 -27.32
N ALA A 187 -7.79 26.28 -27.20
CA ALA A 187 -8.63 26.67 -28.32
C ALA A 187 -8.55 28.18 -28.52
N GLN A 188 -7.37 28.70 -28.85
CA GLN A 188 -7.29 30.03 -29.45
C GLN A 188 -7.53 29.87 -30.96
N ALA A 189 -8.74 30.25 -31.39
CA ALA A 189 -9.01 30.44 -32.81
C ALA A 189 -8.05 31.53 -33.33
N ASN A 190 -7.11 31.13 -34.18
CA ASN A 190 -6.20 32.06 -34.83
C ASN A 190 -7.00 32.84 -35.88
N LEU A 191 -7.24 34.14 -35.66
CA LEU A 191 -8.05 35.00 -36.54
C LEU A 191 -7.47 35.17 -37.96
N ALA A 192 -6.30 34.58 -38.23
CA ALA A 192 -5.59 34.61 -39.50
C ALA A 192 -6.05 33.54 -40.51
N ASP A 193 -6.86 32.56 -40.11
CA ASP A 193 -7.24 31.41 -40.97
C ASP A 193 -8.64 31.51 -41.60
N HIS A 194 -9.28 32.68 -41.53
CA HIS A 194 -10.51 32.94 -42.29
C HIS A 194 -10.18 33.71 -43.56
N GLU A 195 -10.40 33.11 -44.74
CA GLU A 195 -10.34 33.83 -46.01
C GLU A 195 -11.34 34.99 -46.01
N LYS A 196 -10.88 36.18 -46.42
CA LYS A 196 -11.72 37.38 -46.52
C LYS A 196 -12.81 37.16 -47.57
N ILE A 197 -14.06 37.16 -47.13
CA ILE A 197 -15.22 37.29 -48.02
C ILE A 197 -15.14 38.60 -48.82
N GLN A 198 -15.14 38.45 -50.14
CA GLN A 198 -15.09 39.52 -51.13
C GLN A 198 -16.42 40.28 -51.19
N GLY A 199 -16.39 41.59 -50.95
CA GLY A 199 -17.46 42.53 -51.31
C GLY A 199 -18.30 43.07 -50.14
N THR A 200 -17.82 44.12 -49.47
CA THR A 200 -18.65 45.11 -48.75
C THR A 200 -17.90 46.45 -48.62
N ASP A 201 -17.69 47.16 -49.74
CA ASP A 201 -17.45 48.61 -49.69
C ASP A 201 -18.78 49.30 -50.01
N GLY A 202 -19.47 49.72 -48.96
CA GLY A 202 -20.76 50.38 -49.02
C GLY A 202 -20.91 51.35 -47.86
N ALA A 203 -20.00 52.32 -47.74
CA ALA A 203 -20.11 53.41 -46.79
C ALA A 203 -21.13 54.45 -47.31
N PHE A 204 -22.38 54.31 -46.88
CA PHE A 204 -23.32 55.43 -46.82
C PHE A 204 -22.96 56.30 -45.61
N SER A 205 -22.65 57.58 -45.86
CA SER A 205 -22.81 58.62 -44.85
C SER A 205 -23.33 59.89 -45.52
N SER A 206 -24.59 60.21 -45.26
CA SER A 206 -25.25 61.46 -45.59
C SER A 206 -24.92 62.54 -44.55
N ALA A 207 -24.69 63.77 -45.01
CA ALA A 207 -25.00 64.98 -44.24
C ALA A 207 -25.29 66.16 -45.18
N GLN A 208 -26.51 66.71 -45.03
CA GLN A 208 -26.95 68.06 -45.41
C GLN A 208 -26.03 69.09 -44.72
N PHE A 209 -25.72 70.28 -45.25
CA PHE A 209 -26.55 71.34 -45.85
C PHE A 209 -25.76 72.09 -46.93
#